data_AF-A0A2N2BLY9-F1
#
_entry.id   AF-A0A2N2BLY9-F1
#
_cell.length_a   1.000
_cell.length_b   1.000
_cell.length_c   1.000
_cell.angle_alpha   90.00
_cell.angle_beta   90.00
_cell.angle_gamma   90.00
#
_symmetry.space_group_name_H-M   'P 1'
#
loop_
_entity.id
_entity.type
_entity.pdbx_description
1 polymer ?
#
loop_
_entity_poly.entity_id
_entity_poly.type
_entity_poly.pdbx_seq_one_letter_code
_entity_poly.pdbx_strand_id
1 'polypeptide(L)'
;MVRNDLESEGKIDMREIGIKKLTMGMLFVIMVLSVCCATGAFAANVEISETTLDEIGVQYRGHIRNEGDMPKPVGTMIAGPEAFGTQGQGLRLEGVCIELTGNLPEGANLSYQVHVKDIGWMDSVANGTFAGTTGEGKRVEAIKIKLVDLPGYDVYYRGHVKNQGNIPMVDGEWGWVKNGEELGTTGLGLRLEELQVKIVKQPEISYDQAGTYGPETGVEVIERDVSIEADGVILQNLHITGNLTIAEAVGEGDVTLNNITVDGDTYVRGGGENSIHINGGKYKDVKVMRTASGKIRIVATNIDGLKVIISENAQGQEIILEGSFGRVDVEAINVKVSTQGNTNIERVTLAYYATGAELTLGAETVVGSANIYVPVAIKGQGKIKEAAVWEDNVSFETRPDIVYVRPGTATPIMPPAPEPEPVTPPVTPPVTPPKSSDATLKVSSTVKGQQVTSLGTPNATMGAETAGAATITAAKAADTSNADTFITLFDKNNAGASVRVVKYPIGATTANFATDAVYTNEVISNGDFFIVKVTAENGAVMYYRMVVTVETATYTVAGTVSDFAGGSTTMDGITVNLYAAADTS
;
A
#
# COMPACT_ATOMS: atom_id res chain seq x y z
N MET A 1 53.07 71.94 8.64
CA MET A 1 53.41 72.48 7.31
C MET A 1 54.72 71.82 6.89
N VAL A 2 54.85 71.44 5.60
CA VAL A 2 56.03 70.82 4.95
C VAL A 2 56.13 69.31 5.18
N ARG A 3 55.73 68.45 4.22
CA ARG A 3 56.31 68.01 2.93
C ARG A 3 57.33 66.86 3.08
N ASN A 4 57.08 65.85 2.25
CA ASN A 4 57.81 64.61 1.96
C ASN A 4 59.31 64.77 1.78
N ASP A 5 60.04 63.67 1.98
CA ASP A 5 61.17 63.28 1.12
C ASP A 5 61.63 61.81 1.30
N LEU A 6 62.19 61.27 0.20
CA LEU A 6 63.10 60.12 0.00
C LEU A 6 62.47 58.71 -0.24
N GLU A 7 62.57 58.11 -1.44
CA GLU A 7 63.73 57.44 -2.12
C GLU A 7 64.23 56.18 -1.37
N SER A 8 64.79 55.10 -1.93
CA SER A 8 64.83 54.41 -3.23
C SER A 8 65.50 53.03 -2.96
N GLU A 9 65.24 52.05 -3.84
CA GLU A 9 66.01 50.80 -4.12
C GLU A 9 66.36 49.75 -3.03
N GLY A 10 66.14 48.46 -3.39
CA GLY A 10 66.71 47.30 -2.69
C GLY A 10 66.28 45.93 -3.24
N LYS A 11 67.14 45.32 -4.08
CA LYS A 11 67.10 43.92 -4.56
C LYS A 11 67.24 42.90 -3.41
N ILE A 12 66.42 41.84 -3.37
CA ILE A 12 66.70 40.51 -2.76
C ILE A 12 65.84 39.48 -3.54
N ASP A 13 66.38 38.61 -4.38
CA ASP A 13 67.07 37.32 -4.15
C ASP A 13 66.17 36.13 -3.76
N MET A 14 66.48 35.02 -4.44
CA MET A 14 65.76 33.78 -4.69
C MET A 14 65.83 32.82 -3.49
N ARG A 15 64.72 32.16 -3.13
CA ARG A 15 64.74 30.93 -2.32
C ARG A 15 63.77 29.90 -2.89
N GLU A 16 64.34 28.87 -3.52
CA GLU A 16 63.74 27.55 -3.69
C GLU A 16 63.70 26.80 -2.35
N ILE A 17 62.56 26.22 -1.97
CA ILE A 17 62.37 24.95 -1.23
C ILE A 17 60.89 24.56 -1.49
N GLY A 18 60.43 23.42 -1.97
CA GLY A 18 61.00 22.13 -2.35
C GLY A 18 59.82 21.15 -2.46
N ILE A 19 59.41 20.79 -3.69
CA ILE A 19 58.37 19.77 -3.95
C ILE A 19 59.04 18.39 -3.96
N LYS A 20 58.62 17.50 -3.04
CA LYS A 20 59.04 16.09 -3.04
C LYS A 20 58.21 15.27 -4.04
N LYS A 21 58.93 14.50 -4.86
CA LYS A 21 58.48 13.52 -5.87
C LYS A 21 58.01 12.19 -5.25
N LEU A 22 57.07 11.49 -5.90
CA LEU A 22 57.07 10.05 -6.22
C LEU A 22 55.82 9.71 -7.08
N THR A 23 55.92 9.50 -8.40
CA THR A 23 56.09 8.23 -9.16
C THR A 23 54.83 7.78 -9.92
N MET A 24 54.80 8.18 -11.20
CA MET A 24 54.57 7.42 -12.44
C MET A 24 54.08 5.95 -12.36
N GLY A 25 53.00 5.68 -13.11
CA GLY A 25 52.62 4.40 -13.71
C GLY A 25 51.38 4.61 -14.61
N MET A 26 51.53 5.10 -15.85
CA MET A 26 51.76 4.35 -17.10
C MET A 26 50.46 3.81 -17.76
N LEU A 27 50.00 4.46 -18.84
CA LEU A 27 49.49 3.92 -20.13
C LEU A 27 48.93 5.10 -20.98
N PHE A 28 49.59 5.60 -22.04
CA PHE A 28 49.38 5.27 -23.48
C PHE A 28 47.89 5.43 -23.92
N VAL A 29 47.44 6.22 -24.91
CA VAL A 29 47.87 6.37 -26.33
C VAL A 29 47.17 7.60 -26.99
N ILE A 30 47.96 8.46 -27.65
CA ILE A 30 47.79 9.14 -28.96
C ILE A 30 46.37 9.56 -29.42
N MET A 31 46.17 10.88 -29.64
CA MET A 31 45.39 11.34 -30.81
C MET A 31 46.05 12.57 -31.46
N VAL A 32 46.17 12.46 -32.78
CA VAL A 32 46.92 13.28 -33.73
C VAL A 32 45.93 14.10 -34.58
N LEU A 33 46.41 15.24 -35.09
CA LEU A 33 45.87 16.05 -36.20
C LEU A 33 44.60 16.85 -35.91
N SER A 34 44.35 18.05 -36.44
CA SER A 34 45.06 19.15 -37.09
C SER A 34 43.96 19.97 -37.78
N VAL A 35 44.15 21.29 -37.86
CA VAL A 35 43.51 22.25 -38.79
C VAL A 35 42.01 22.56 -38.57
N CYS A 36 41.73 23.80 -38.15
CA CYS A 36 41.11 24.84 -38.99
C CYS A 36 40.56 26.01 -38.16
N CYS A 37 41.28 27.13 -38.26
CA CYS A 37 40.83 28.52 -38.36
C CYS A 37 39.48 28.97 -37.79
N ALA A 38 39.59 29.93 -36.86
CA ALA A 38 38.96 31.26 -36.84
C ALA A 38 37.44 31.38 -37.10
N THR A 39 36.69 31.90 -36.11
CA THR A 39 36.39 33.33 -35.94
C THR A 39 35.47 33.50 -34.73
N GLY A 40 35.59 34.63 -34.05
CA GLY A 40 34.77 34.94 -32.88
C GLY A 40 33.30 35.12 -33.23
N ALA A 41 32.46 34.50 -32.41
CA ALA A 41 31.16 35.04 -32.06
C ALA A 41 31.03 34.84 -30.55
N PHE A 42 30.92 35.94 -29.80
CA PHE A 42 30.38 35.90 -28.45
C PHE A 42 28.93 35.41 -28.57
N ALA A 43 28.71 34.10 -28.49
CA ALA A 43 27.44 33.59 -28.04
C ALA A 43 27.41 33.90 -26.55
N ALA A 44 26.51 34.79 -26.14
CA ALA A 44 26.07 34.80 -24.76
C ALA A 44 25.67 33.35 -24.44
N ASN A 45 26.39 32.70 -23.53
CA ASN A 45 25.89 31.49 -22.90
C ASN A 45 24.62 31.92 -22.15
N VAL A 46 23.48 31.87 -22.85
CA VAL A 46 22.23 31.54 -22.20
C VAL A 46 22.48 30.11 -21.73
N GLU A 47 22.83 29.98 -20.45
CA GLU A 47 22.60 28.74 -19.74
C GLU A 47 21.10 28.48 -19.86
N ILE A 48 20.73 27.69 -20.86
CA ILE A 48 19.45 27.00 -20.86
C ILE A 48 19.62 26.00 -19.73
N SER A 49 19.30 26.45 -18.51
CA SER A 49 18.94 25.56 -17.42
C SER A 49 17.91 24.60 -18.01
N GLU A 50 18.25 23.31 -18.12
CA GLU A 50 17.29 22.27 -18.43
C GLU A 50 16.16 22.41 -17.43
N THR A 51 15.08 23.06 -17.86
CA THR A 51 13.99 23.48 -16.99
C THR A 51 13.21 22.22 -16.67
N THR A 52 13.50 21.60 -15.53
CA THR A 52 12.60 20.84 -14.65
C THR A 52 11.26 20.44 -15.29
N LEU A 53 11.28 19.58 -16.32
CA LEU A 53 10.06 19.09 -16.97
C LEU A 53 9.22 18.19 -16.06
N ASP A 54 9.72 17.89 -14.86
CA ASP A 54 9.06 17.06 -13.85
C ASP A 54 8.24 17.84 -12.82
N GLU A 55 8.39 19.17 -12.72
CA GLU A 55 7.64 19.94 -11.72
C GLU A 55 6.27 20.34 -12.27
N ILE A 56 5.21 19.96 -11.55
CA ILE A 56 3.84 20.32 -11.91
C ILE A 56 3.68 21.84 -11.83
N GLY A 57 3.30 22.43 -12.96
CA GLY A 57 3.14 23.86 -13.12
C GLY A 57 1.75 24.25 -13.59
N VAL A 58 1.63 25.51 -14.02
CA VAL A 58 0.43 26.04 -14.66
C VAL A 58 0.84 26.99 -15.76
N GLN A 59 0.04 27.07 -16.81
CA GLN A 59 0.16 28.10 -17.82
C GLN A 59 -1.21 28.65 -18.20
N TYR A 60 -1.23 29.87 -18.72
CA TYR A 60 -2.47 30.58 -18.98
C TYR A 60 -2.39 31.57 -20.14
N ARG A 61 -3.55 31.79 -20.74
CA ARG A 61 -3.83 32.78 -21.78
C ARG A 61 -5.22 33.37 -21.56
N GLY A 62 -5.61 34.32 -22.38
CA GLY A 62 -6.97 34.88 -22.28
C GLY A 62 -7.20 36.05 -23.21
N HIS A 63 -8.34 36.70 -23.03
CA HIS A 63 -8.74 37.86 -23.84
C HIS A 63 -8.65 39.14 -23.03
N ILE A 64 -7.96 40.14 -23.57
CA ILE A 64 -7.78 41.47 -22.97
C ILE A 64 -8.42 42.51 -23.89
N ARG A 65 -9.10 43.49 -23.30
CA ARG A 65 -9.66 44.62 -24.05
C ARG A 65 -8.63 45.20 -25.02
N ASN A 66 -9.03 45.42 -26.27
CA ASN A 66 -8.27 46.11 -27.33
C ASN A 66 -6.97 45.39 -27.77
N GLU A 67 -6.42 44.48 -26.98
CA GLU A 67 -5.27 43.63 -27.34
C GLU A 67 -5.72 42.30 -27.98
N GLY A 68 -6.94 41.88 -27.67
CA GLY A 68 -7.51 40.61 -28.11
C GLY A 68 -6.95 39.43 -27.32
N ASP A 69 -6.82 38.28 -28.01
CA ASP A 69 -6.24 37.08 -27.40
C ASP A 69 -4.74 37.26 -27.15
N MET A 70 -4.33 37.01 -25.92
CA MET A 70 -2.97 37.17 -25.42
C MET A 70 -2.54 35.90 -24.67
N PRO A 71 -1.25 35.55 -24.65
CA PRO A 71 -0.11 36.27 -25.26
C PRO A 71 -0.08 36.18 -26.81
N LYS A 72 0.78 37.00 -27.43
CA LYS A 72 1.12 36.90 -28.87
C LYS A 72 2.38 36.05 -29.06
N PRO A 73 2.53 35.33 -30.20
CA PRO A 73 1.50 35.10 -31.22
C PRO A 73 0.30 34.33 -30.67
N VAL A 74 -0.89 34.57 -31.22
CA VAL A 74 -2.13 33.95 -30.70
C VAL A 74 -1.98 32.43 -30.63
N GLY A 75 -2.34 31.88 -29.47
CA GLY A 75 -2.20 30.45 -29.19
C GLY A 75 -1.07 30.12 -28.21
N THR A 76 -0.12 31.03 -27.97
CA THR A 76 0.89 30.86 -26.93
C THR A 76 0.29 30.93 -25.53
N MET A 77 1.04 30.42 -24.55
CA MET A 77 0.69 30.40 -23.13
C MET A 77 1.77 31.13 -22.33
N ILE A 78 1.37 31.80 -21.25
CA ILE A 78 2.27 32.35 -20.23
C ILE A 78 2.44 31.29 -19.15
N ALA A 79 3.69 30.95 -18.80
CA ALA A 79 3.96 30.05 -17.68
C ALA A 79 3.78 30.79 -16.36
N GLY A 80 3.04 30.20 -15.42
CA GLY A 80 2.93 30.72 -14.07
C GLY A 80 4.27 30.68 -13.33
N PRO A 81 4.55 31.63 -12.41
CA PRO A 81 3.71 32.73 -11.92
C PRO A 81 3.77 34.04 -12.73
N GLU A 82 4.23 34.05 -13.98
CA GLU A 82 4.39 35.31 -14.73
C GLU A 82 3.06 36.06 -14.91
N ALA A 83 3.05 37.39 -14.79
CA ALA A 83 1.83 38.18 -14.86
C ALA A 83 1.08 38.01 -16.20
N PHE A 84 -0.22 37.69 -16.13
CA PHE A 84 -1.13 37.77 -17.27
C PHE A 84 -2.14 38.90 -17.08
N GLY A 85 -2.06 39.90 -17.95
CA GLY A 85 -2.93 41.06 -17.91
C GLY A 85 -2.18 42.36 -18.17
N THR A 86 -2.79 43.47 -17.75
CA THR A 86 -2.30 44.82 -18.01
C THR A 86 -2.54 45.69 -16.78
N GLN A 87 -1.71 45.50 -15.75
CA GLN A 87 -1.78 46.28 -14.51
C GLN A 87 -1.67 47.79 -14.80
N GLY A 88 -2.63 48.57 -14.31
CA GLY A 88 -2.59 50.04 -14.35
C GLY A 88 -2.81 50.69 -15.72
N GLN A 89 -2.85 49.92 -16.81
CA GLN A 89 -3.11 50.45 -18.16
C GLN A 89 -4.60 50.65 -18.45
N GLY A 90 -5.45 50.23 -17.51
CA GLY A 90 -6.89 50.38 -17.59
C GLY A 90 -7.58 49.45 -18.58
N LEU A 91 -6.88 48.48 -19.18
CA LEU A 91 -7.48 47.40 -19.96
C LEU A 91 -7.97 46.30 -19.00
N ARG A 92 -8.98 45.54 -19.44
CA ARG A 92 -9.69 44.56 -18.59
C ARG A 92 -9.53 43.16 -19.15
N LEU A 93 -9.43 42.18 -18.26
CA LEU A 93 -9.63 40.79 -18.62
C LEU A 93 -11.11 40.58 -18.99
N GLU A 94 -11.38 39.94 -20.12
CA GLU A 94 -12.73 39.50 -20.53
C GLU A 94 -12.92 37.99 -20.32
N GLY A 95 -11.83 37.22 -20.37
CA GLY A 95 -11.82 35.80 -20.02
C GLY A 95 -10.41 35.22 -19.97
N VAL A 96 -10.28 34.04 -19.38
CA VAL A 96 -9.01 33.33 -19.16
C VAL A 96 -9.14 31.85 -19.50
N CYS A 97 -8.03 31.25 -19.89
CA CYS A 97 -7.84 29.82 -20.09
C CYS A 97 -6.59 29.44 -19.31
N ILE A 98 -6.74 28.54 -18.35
CA ILE A 98 -5.72 28.11 -17.40
C ILE A 98 -5.57 26.60 -17.53
N GLU A 99 -4.34 26.11 -17.64
CA GLU A 99 -4.04 24.69 -17.73
C GLU A 99 -2.81 24.29 -16.90
N LEU A 100 -2.89 23.14 -16.23
CA LEU A 100 -1.79 22.49 -15.56
C LEU A 100 -0.77 21.97 -16.58
N THR A 101 0.49 21.99 -16.18
CA THR A 101 1.63 21.50 -16.97
C THR A 101 2.48 20.54 -16.14
N GLY A 102 3.42 19.84 -16.80
CA GLY A 102 4.30 18.86 -16.15
C GLY A 102 3.74 17.44 -16.15
N ASN A 103 4.31 16.57 -15.32
CA ASN A 103 3.90 15.17 -15.19
C ASN A 103 2.71 15.04 -14.23
N LEU A 104 1.49 15.05 -14.77
CA LEU A 104 0.26 15.03 -13.99
C LEU A 104 -0.18 13.58 -13.68
N PRO A 105 -0.58 13.27 -12.43
CA PRO A 105 -1.18 11.97 -12.11
C PRO A 105 -2.52 11.79 -12.85
N GLU A 106 -2.95 10.54 -13.03
CA GLU A 106 -4.21 10.23 -13.69
C GLU A 106 -5.38 10.86 -12.93
N GLY A 107 -6.28 11.53 -13.67
CA GLY A 107 -7.43 12.23 -13.09
C GLY A 107 -7.15 13.67 -12.64
N ALA A 108 -5.87 14.05 -12.45
CA ALA A 108 -5.51 15.39 -12.01
C ALA A 108 -6.05 16.47 -12.94
N ASN A 109 -6.71 17.47 -12.35
CA ASN A 109 -7.39 18.52 -13.08
C ASN A 109 -7.35 19.84 -12.31
N LEU A 110 -7.75 20.90 -13.00
CA LEU A 110 -7.93 22.23 -12.44
C LEU A 110 -9.35 22.69 -12.75
N SER A 111 -10.06 23.13 -11.72
CA SER A 111 -11.44 23.63 -11.82
C SER A 111 -11.46 25.10 -11.46
N TYR A 112 -12.05 25.92 -12.32
CA TYR A 112 -12.10 27.36 -12.12
C TYR A 112 -13.35 27.98 -12.72
N GLN A 113 -13.73 29.13 -12.17
CA GLN A 113 -14.86 29.92 -12.64
C GLN A 113 -14.55 31.40 -12.46
N VAL A 114 -15.21 32.21 -13.28
CA VAL A 114 -15.08 33.67 -13.26
C VAL A 114 -16.44 34.33 -12.98
N HIS A 115 -16.41 35.43 -12.25
CA HIS A 115 -17.53 36.35 -12.12
C HIS A 115 -17.44 37.42 -13.21
N VAL A 116 -18.42 37.46 -14.11
CA VAL A 116 -18.44 38.37 -15.25
C VAL A 116 -19.49 39.45 -15.09
N LYS A 117 -19.15 40.66 -15.54
CA LYS A 117 -20.07 41.81 -15.62
C LYS A 117 -21.45 41.42 -16.15
N ASP A 118 -22.50 41.83 -15.43
CA ASP A 118 -23.92 41.67 -15.82
C ASP A 118 -24.37 40.20 -16.03
N ILE A 119 -23.50 39.22 -15.76
CA ILE A 119 -23.78 37.78 -15.87
C ILE A 119 -23.75 37.14 -14.48
N GLY A 120 -22.74 37.48 -13.66
CA GLY A 120 -22.51 36.84 -12.37
C GLY A 120 -21.43 35.76 -12.45
N TRP A 121 -21.44 34.85 -11.48
CA TRP A 121 -20.61 33.64 -11.51
C TRP A 121 -21.07 32.73 -12.64
N MET A 122 -20.17 32.44 -13.58
CA MET A 122 -20.40 31.46 -14.64
C MET A 122 -20.11 30.05 -14.12
N ASP A 123 -20.56 29.03 -14.85
CA ASP A 123 -20.27 27.63 -14.54
C ASP A 123 -18.75 27.38 -14.45
N SER A 124 -18.38 26.45 -13.56
CA SER A 124 -17.00 26.00 -13.45
C SER A 124 -16.56 25.24 -14.69
N VAL A 125 -15.38 25.61 -15.20
CA VAL A 125 -14.72 24.94 -16.32
C VAL A 125 -13.52 24.15 -15.83
N ALA A 126 -13.08 23.21 -16.67
CA ALA A 126 -11.93 22.34 -16.40
C ALA A 126 -10.65 22.87 -17.05
N ASN A 127 -9.54 22.17 -16.79
CA ASN A 127 -8.23 22.41 -17.36
C ASN A 127 -8.27 22.78 -18.86
N GLY A 128 -7.62 23.87 -19.25
CA GLY A 128 -7.50 24.31 -20.64
C GLY A 128 -8.78 24.85 -21.29
N THR A 129 -9.89 24.98 -20.55
CA THR A 129 -11.17 25.45 -21.09
C THR A 129 -11.38 26.95 -20.85
N PHE A 130 -11.75 27.72 -21.86
CA PHE A 130 -11.92 29.17 -21.69
C PHE A 130 -13.09 29.54 -20.75
N ALA A 131 -12.84 30.39 -19.76
CA ALA A 131 -13.81 30.96 -18.82
C ALA A 131 -13.95 32.48 -19.03
N GLY A 132 -15.16 32.96 -19.32
CA GLY A 132 -15.47 34.38 -19.49
C GLY A 132 -16.13 34.68 -20.83
N THR A 133 -15.87 35.87 -21.37
CA THR A 133 -16.41 36.35 -22.65
C THR A 133 -15.30 36.87 -23.56
N THR A 134 -15.59 36.98 -24.85
CA THR A 134 -14.65 37.47 -25.86
C THR A 134 -15.33 38.53 -26.70
N GLY A 135 -14.85 39.78 -26.67
CA GLY A 135 -15.33 40.87 -27.51
C GLY A 135 -16.71 41.43 -27.13
N GLU A 136 -17.35 40.92 -26.08
CA GLU A 136 -18.66 41.38 -25.60
C GLU A 136 -18.57 42.65 -24.74
N GLY A 137 -17.36 43.09 -24.42
CA GLY A 137 -17.13 44.24 -23.56
C GLY A 137 -17.43 44.03 -22.08
N LYS A 138 -17.69 42.78 -21.69
CA LYS A 138 -17.95 42.35 -20.30
C LYS A 138 -16.63 41.93 -19.65
N ARG A 139 -16.35 42.50 -18.47
CA ARG A 139 -15.09 42.25 -17.74
C ARG A 139 -15.23 41.11 -16.75
N VAL A 140 -14.14 40.38 -16.51
CA VAL A 140 -13.96 39.55 -15.33
C VAL A 140 -13.77 40.46 -14.11
N GLU A 141 -14.53 40.21 -13.06
CA GLU A 141 -14.48 40.95 -11.79
C GLU A 141 -13.85 40.11 -10.67
N ALA A 142 -14.07 38.79 -10.69
CA ALA A 142 -13.48 37.85 -9.75
C ALA A 142 -13.24 36.46 -10.37
N ILE A 143 -12.39 35.65 -9.73
CA ILE A 143 -12.04 34.29 -10.13
C ILE A 143 -11.88 33.39 -8.89
N LYS A 144 -12.22 32.11 -9.04
CA LYS A 144 -11.94 31.03 -8.08
C LYS A 144 -11.24 29.91 -8.83
N ILE A 145 -10.15 29.38 -8.28
CA ILE A 145 -9.36 28.31 -8.88
C ILE A 145 -9.09 27.24 -7.81
N LYS A 146 -9.39 25.98 -8.10
CA LYS A 146 -9.10 24.84 -7.23
C LYS A 146 -8.48 23.70 -8.02
N LEU A 147 -7.67 22.90 -7.34
CA LEU A 147 -7.18 21.63 -7.86
C LEU A 147 -8.22 20.54 -7.64
N VAL A 148 -8.21 19.54 -8.52
CA VAL A 148 -9.05 18.34 -8.44
C VAL A 148 -8.14 17.15 -8.67
N ASP A 149 -8.22 16.15 -7.79
CA ASP A 149 -7.41 14.92 -7.86
C ASP A 149 -5.90 15.18 -7.99
N LEU A 150 -5.42 16.23 -7.33
CA LEU A 150 -4.00 16.58 -7.24
C LEU A 150 -3.58 16.82 -5.78
N PRO A 151 -3.60 15.78 -4.93
CA PRO A 151 -3.18 15.88 -3.53
C PRO A 151 -1.71 16.27 -3.41
N GLY A 152 -1.35 16.85 -2.26
CA GLY A 152 0.03 17.32 -2.00
C GLY A 152 0.41 18.61 -2.73
N TYR A 153 -0.54 19.25 -3.43
CA TYR A 153 -0.31 20.54 -4.10
C TYR A 153 -1.39 21.55 -3.73
N ASP A 154 -1.00 22.82 -3.70
CA ASP A 154 -1.88 23.97 -3.57
C ASP A 154 -1.81 24.80 -4.86
N VAL A 155 -2.94 25.37 -5.27
CA VAL A 155 -2.97 26.43 -6.29
C VAL A 155 -3.05 27.78 -5.60
N TYR A 156 -2.04 28.62 -5.81
CA TYR A 156 -2.00 30.00 -5.32
C TYR A 156 -2.26 30.95 -6.47
N TYR A 157 -3.10 31.96 -6.24
CA TYR A 157 -3.36 33.00 -7.22
C TYR A 157 -3.54 34.36 -6.55
N ARG A 158 -3.15 35.40 -7.28
CA ARG A 158 -3.27 36.80 -6.87
C ARG A 158 -3.43 37.67 -8.09
N GLY A 159 -3.82 38.93 -7.91
CA GLY A 159 -4.06 39.80 -9.04
C GLY A 159 -4.17 41.27 -8.67
N HIS A 160 -4.31 42.10 -9.70
CA HIS A 160 -4.55 43.53 -9.55
C HIS A 160 -6.00 43.86 -9.90
N VAL A 161 -6.72 44.49 -8.98
CA VAL A 161 -8.10 44.94 -9.17
C VAL A 161 -8.14 46.45 -9.32
N LYS A 162 -8.92 46.92 -10.30
CA LYS A 162 -9.13 48.35 -10.54
C LYS A 162 -9.49 49.09 -9.23
N ASN A 163 -8.79 50.18 -8.95
CA ASN A 163 -8.99 51.06 -7.78
C ASN A 163 -8.77 50.41 -6.40
N GLN A 164 -8.52 49.10 -6.32
CA GLN A 164 -8.14 48.40 -5.09
C GLN A 164 -6.66 48.04 -5.07
N GLY A 165 -6.02 47.98 -6.23
CA GLY A 165 -4.61 47.64 -6.34
C GLY A 165 -4.38 46.13 -6.32
N ASN A 166 -3.20 45.76 -5.85
CA ASN A 166 -2.78 44.37 -5.66
C ASN A 166 -3.60 43.70 -4.55
N ILE A 167 -4.17 42.53 -4.82
CA ILE A 167 -4.91 41.74 -3.82
C ILE A 167 -4.55 40.24 -3.91
N PRO A 168 -4.64 39.49 -2.80
CA PRO A 168 -4.92 39.98 -1.45
C PRO A 168 -3.71 40.70 -0.82
N MET A 169 -3.98 41.50 0.21
CA MET A 169 -2.94 42.03 1.11
C MET A 169 -2.85 41.13 2.34
N VAL A 170 -1.70 40.53 2.60
CA VAL A 170 -1.42 39.66 3.75
C VAL A 170 -0.25 40.26 4.51
N ASP A 171 -0.46 40.61 5.78
CA ASP A 171 0.54 41.27 6.64
C ASP A 171 1.21 42.52 6.02
N GLY A 172 0.44 43.27 5.23
CA GLY A 172 0.92 44.49 4.56
C GLY A 172 1.66 44.25 3.24
N GLU A 173 1.83 42.99 2.83
CA GLU A 173 2.51 42.59 1.60
C GLU A 173 1.50 42.02 0.58
N TRP A 174 1.90 41.99 -0.70
CA TRP A 174 1.08 41.39 -1.76
C TRP A 174 1.07 39.86 -1.65
N GLY A 175 0.04 39.34 -0.98
CA GLY A 175 -0.16 37.93 -0.70
C GLY A 175 -0.83 37.16 -1.82
N TRP A 176 -1.31 35.97 -1.48
CA TRP A 176 -1.96 35.03 -2.37
C TRP A 176 -3.23 34.49 -1.72
N VAL A 177 -4.29 34.32 -2.50
CA VAL A 177 -5.39 33.43 -2.13
C VAL A 177 -5.08 32.03 -2.66
N LYS A 178 -5.77 31.01 -2.16
CA LYS A 178 -5.56 29.63 -2.63
C LYS A 178 -6.82 28.77 -2.65
N ASN A 179 -6.76 27.66 -3.36
CA ASN A 179 -7.70 26.53 -3.26
C ASN A 179 -9.20 26.91 -3.21
N GLY A 180 -9.66 27.66 -4.20
CA GLY A 180 -11.08 28.02 -4.37
C GLY A 180 -11.50 29.31 -3.68
N GLU A 181 -10.61 29.96 -2.93
CA GLU A 181 -10.84 31.29 -2.37
C GLU A 181 -11.11 32.34 -3.45
N GLU A 182 -11.91 33.36 -3.14
CA GLU A 182 -12.24 34.40 -4.12
C GLU A 182 -11.09 35.38 -4.32
N LEU A 183 -10.61 35.52 -5.55
CA LEU A 183 -9.75 36.62 -5.97
C LEU A 183 -10.56 37.62 -6.78
N GLY A 184 -10.68 38.86 -6.31
CA GLY A 184 -11.36 39.93 -7.05
C GLY A 184 -12.51 40.54 -6.26
N THR A 185 -13.52 41.03 -6.99
CA THR A 185 -14.74 41.57 -6.39
C THR A 185 -15.98 41.01 -7.05
N THR A 186 -16.95 40.58 -6.26
CA THR A 186 -18.29 40.23 -6.75
C THR A 186 -19.23 41.44 -6.64
N GLY A 187 -19.80 41.90 -7.76
CA GLY A 187 -20.87 42.90 -7.77
C GLY A 187 -20.46 44.37 -7.50
N LEU A 188 -19.20 44.65 -7.21
CA LEU A 188 -18.69 46.02 -7.00
C LEU A 188 -18.35 46.75 -8.31
N GLY A 189 -18.39 46.04 -9.44
CA GLY A 189 -18.09 46.62 -10.73
C GLY A 189 -16.61 46.93 -10.99
N LEU A 190 -15.71 46.42 -10.14
CA LEU A 190 -14.27 46.54 -10.29
C LEU A 190 -13.76 45.34 -11.10
N ARG A 191 -12.87 45.62 -12.06
CA ARG A 191 -12.33 44.61 -12.98
C ARG A 191 -11.04 44.01 -12.43
N LEU A 192 -10.81 42.74 -12.72
CA LEU A 192 -9.50 42.12 -12.63
C LEU A 192 -8.68 42.58 -13.85
N GLU A 193 -7.50 43.16 -13.59
CA GLU A 193 -6.61 43.71 -14.63
C GLU A 193 -5.39 42.81 -14.86
N GLU A 194 -4.96 42.09 -13.82
CA GLU A 194 -3.83 41.16 -13.85
C GLU A 194 -4.14 39.93 -13.00
N LEU A 195 -3.67 38.78 -13.45
CA LEU A 195 -3.72 37.50 -12.76
C LEU A 195 -2.32 36.86 -12.77
N GLN A 196 -1.91 36.35 -11.61
CA GLN A 196 -0.77 35.45 -11.44
C GLN A 196 -1.26 34.16 -10.79
N VAL A 197 -0.84 33.02 -11.33
CA VAL A 197 -1.20 31.70 -10.78
C VAL A 197 0.08 30.87 -10.68
N LYS A 198 0.23 30.13 -9.58
CA LYS A 198 1.28 29.11 -9.45
C LYS A 198 0.76 27.88 -8.74
N ILE A 199 1.35 26.75 -9.08
CA ILE A 199 1.20 25.50 -8.33
C ILE A 199 2.36 25.42 -7.35
N VAL A 200 2.08 25.00 -6.12
CA VAL A 200 3.09 24.87 -5.07
C VAL A 200 2.92 23.51 -4.42
N LYS A 201 3.99 22.71 -4.38
CA LYS A 201 4.01 21.46 -3.63
C LYS A 201 3.89 21.76 -2.13
N GLN A 202 2.94 21.11 -1.46
CA GLN A 202 2.84 21.16 -0.01
C GLN A 202 4.07 20.49 0.63
N PRO A 203 4.57 21.00 1.77
CA PRO A 203 5.59 20.29 2.52
C PRO A 203 5.05 18.92 2.96
N GLU A 204 5.88 17.90 2.88
CA GLU A 204 5.54 16.58 3.43
C GLU A 204 5.43 16.64 4.96
N ILE A 205 4.62 15.74 5.54
CA ILE A 205 4.59 15.54 7.00
C ILE A 205 5.76 14.66 7.38
N SER A 206 6.67 15.16 8.21
CA SER A 206 7.76 14.36 8.77
C SER A 206 7.40 13.85 10.17
N TYR A 207 7.64 12.55 10.39
CA TYR A 207 7.65 11.91 11.69
C TYR A 207 9.11 11.61 12.07
N ASP A 208 9.74 12.58 12.73
CA ASP A 208 11.16 12.61 13.09
C ASP A 208 11.45 12.16 14.55
N GLN A 209 10.44 11.63 15.22
CA GLN A 209 10.55 11.10 16.58
C GLN A 209 9.84 9.75 16.67
N ALA A 210 10.40 8.84 17.47
CA ALA A 210 9.75 7.57 17.79
C ALA A 210 8.37 7.80 18.42
N GLY A 211 7.38 6.98 18.04
CA GLY A 211 6.02 7.12 18.55
C GLY A 211 4.97 6.50 17.66
N THR A 212 3.73 6.46 18.16
CA THR A 212 2.56 6.01 17.41
C THR A 212 1.77 7.20 16.90
N TYR A 213 1.53 7.23 15.58
CA TYR A 213 0.85 8.31 14.88
C TYR A 213 -0.38 7.77 14.14
N GLY A 214 -1.48 8.52 14.23
CA GLY A 214 -2.78 8.14 13.70
C GLY A 214 -3.73 7.55 14.76
N PRO A 215 -5.03 7.49 14.45
CA PRO A 215 -6.06 7.20 15.44
C PRO A 215 -6.05 5.71 15.84
N GLU A 216 -6.43 5.42 17.10
CA GLU A 216 -6.60 4.03 17.57
C GLU A 216 -7.77 3.33 16.84
N THR A 217 -8.81 4.09 16.49
CA THR A 217 -9.99 3.61 15.76
C THR A 217 -10.42 4.62 14.70
N GLY A 218 -10.99 4.14 13.59
CA GLY A 218 -11.37 4.97 12.45
C GLY A 218 -10.21 5.11 11.46
N VAL A 219 -10.32 6.03 10.50
CA VAL A 219 -9.24 6.33 9.53
C VAL A 219 -9.07 7.84 9.45
N GLU A 220 -7.83 8.31 9.57
CA GLU A 220 -7.47 9.71 9.33
C GLU A 220 -6.87 9.86 7.94
N VAL A 221 -7.36 10.83 7.16
CA VAL A 221 -6.88 11.10 5.79
C VAL A 221 -5.82 12.18 5.80
N ILE A 222 -4.66 11.88 5.21
CA ILE A 222 -3.55 12.80 4.99
C ILE A 222 -3.46 13.10 3.50
N GLU A 223 -3.79 14.33 3.12
CA GLU A 223 -3.87 14.76 1.71
C GLU A 223 -2.52 15.21 1.10
N ARG A 224 -1.40 14.66 1.59
CA ARG A 224 -0.02 15.04 1.19
C ARG A 224 0.98 13.92 1.42
N ASP A 225 2.20 14.13 0.93
CA ASP A 225 3.31 13.21 1.15
C ASP A 225 3.66 13.11 2.65
N VAL A 226 4.13 11.93 3.06
CA VAL A 226 4.57 11.63 4.44
C VAL A 226 5.98 11.06 4.42
N SER A 227 6.83 11.49 5.34
CA SER A 227 8.18 11.00 5.58
C SER A 227 8.30 10.47 7.01
N ILE A 228 8.89 9.29 7.18
CA ILE A 228 9.28 8.70 8.46
C ILE A 228 10.79 8.85 8.56
N GLU A 229 11.27 9.55 9.59
CA GLU A 229 12.67 9.97 9.70
C GLU A 229 13.36 9.47 10.97
N ALA A 230 12.66 8.73 11.82
CA ALA A 230 13.20 8.17 13.05
C ALA A 230 12.90 6.68 13.23
N ASP A 231 13.81 6.01 13.95
CA ASP A 231 13.60 4.69 14.53
C ASP A 231 12.38 4.68 15.48
N GLY A 232 11.65 3.57 15.52
CA GLY A 232 10.54 3.34 16.43
C GLY A 232 9.24 4.07 16.05
N VAL A 233 9.13 4.55 14.81
CA VAL A 233 7.90 5.16 14.30
C VAL A 233 6.88 4.09 13.94
N ILE A 234 5.68 4.24 14.48
CA ILE A 234 4.52 3.41 14.20
C ILE A 234 3.45 4.30 13.58
N LEU A 235 3.09 4.06 12.33
CA LEU A 235 1.90 4.65 11.73
C LEU A 235 0.73 3.68 11.91
N GLN A 236 -0.46 4.19 12.25
CA GLN A 236 -1.66 3.37 12.34
C GLN A 236 -2.92 4.05 11.78
N ASN A 237 -3.73 3.29 11.04
CA ASN A 237 -5.05 3.72 10.58
C ASN A 237 -5.05 5.05 9.80
N LEU A 238 -4.04 5.27 8.96
CA LEU A 238 -3.93 6.46 8.10
C LEU A 238 -4.27 6.10 6.66
N HIS A 239 -4.90 7.03 5.96
CA HIS A 239 -5.02 7.03 4.50
C HIS A 239 -4.23 8.21 3.94
N ILE A 240 -3.06 7.91 3.39
CA ILE A 240 -2.14 8.86 2.76
C ILE A 240 -2.45 8.91 1.27
N THR A 241 -2.95 10.03 0.77
CA THR A 241 -3.25 10.19 -0.66
C THR A 241 -1.99 10.51 -1.47
N GLY A 242 -0.91 10.95 -0.81
CA GLY A 242 0.40 11.18 -1.40
C GLY A 242 1.31 9.95 -1.33
N ASN A 243 2.61 10.19 -1.45
CA ASN A 243 3.64 9.17 -1.25
C ASN A 243 3.96 8.98 0.23
N LEU A 244 4.47 7.79 0.58
CA LEU A 244 5.04 7.51 1.90
C LEU A 244 6.54 7.22 1.74
N THR A 245 7.40 7.93 2.44
CA THR A 245 8.85 7.71 2.43
C THR A 245 9.31 7.22 3.79
N ILE A 246 9.95 6.06 3.85
CA ILE A 246 10.78 5.64 4.98
C ILE A 246 12.19 6.13 4.70
N ALA A 247 12.55 7.27 5.28
CA ALA A 247 13.73 8.03 4.91
C ALA A 247 15.02 7.37 5.40
N GLU A 248 16.15 7.76 4.79
CA GLU A 248 17.49 7.31 5.19
C GLU A 248 17.82 7.63 6.65
N ALA A 249 17.21 8.69 7.21
CA ALA A 249 17.38 9.12 8.59
C ALA A 249 16.94 8.06 9.63
N VAL A 250 16.05 7.14 9.26
CA VAL A 250 15.71 5.96 10.08
C VAL A 250 16.92 5.07 10.35
N GLY A 251 17.92 5.06 9.44
CA GLY A 251 19.14 4.28 9.59
C GLY A 251 18.84 2.77 9.60
N GLU A 252 19.32 2.08 10.62
CA GLU A 252 19.03 0.65 10.87
C GLU A 252 17.81 0.43 11.79
N GLY A 253 17.10 1.50 12.16
CA GLY A 253 15.95 1.47 13.06
C GLY A 253 14.70 0.85 12.45
N ASP A 254 13.72 0.57 13.30
CA ASP A 254 12.50 -0.15 12.97
C ASP A 254 11.30 0.79 12.75
N VAL A 255 10.44 0.41 11.81
CA VAL A 255 9.23 1.13 11.40
C VAL A 255 8.08 0.14 11.28
N THR A 256 6.93 0.50 11.84
CA THR A 256 5.72 -0.31 11.77
C THR A 256 4.58 0.46 11.10
N LEU A 257 3.94 -0.16 10.11
CA LEU A 257 2.79 0.37 9.38
C LEU A 257 1.59 -0.53 9.65
N ASN A 258 0.66 -0.07 10.49
CA ASN A 258 -0.54 -0.81 10.88
C ASN A 258 -1.77 -0.27 10.14
N ASN A 259 -2.36 -1.06 9.24
CA ASN A 259 -3.57 -0.69 8.51
C ASN A 259 -3.46 0.67 7.79
N ILE A 260 -2.39 0.86 7.01
CA ILE A 260 -2.16 2.10 6.26
C ILE A 260 -2.66 1.94 4.82
N THR A 261 -3.35 2.95 4.30
CA THR A 261 -3.64 3.07 2.87
C THR A 261 -2.72 4.13 2.27
N VAL A 262 -1.99 3.79 1.21
CA VAL A 262 -1.15 4.73 0.45
C VAL A 262 -1.54 4.69 -1.02
N ASP A 263 -2.10 5.79 -1.53
CA ASP A 263 -2.51 5.91 -2.93
C ASP A 263 -1.31 6.18 -3.85
N GLY A 264 -0.30 6.90 -3.34
CA GLY A 264 0.99 7.09 -3.98
C GLY A 264 1.94 5.90 -3.84
N ASP A 265 3.19 6.11 -4.20
CA ASP A 265 4.24 5.11 -4.03
C ASP A 265 4.78 5.15 -2.59
N THR A 266 5.16 3.99 -2.06
CA THR A 266 5.89 3.88 -0.79
C THR A 266 7.37 3.66 -1.08
N TYR A 267 8.24 4.57 -0.67
CA TYR A 267 9.68 4.48 -0.86
C TYR A 267 10.36 4.01 0.42
N VAL A 268 11.11 2.92 0.34
CA VAL A 268 11.85 2.36 1.48
C VAL A 268 13.34 2.63 1.28
N ARG A 269 13.87 3.64 2.00
CA ARG A 269 15.27 4.11 1.92
C ARG A 269 16.03 3.95 3.24
N GLY A 270 15.32 3.83 4.36
CA GLY A 270 15.86 3.44 5.67
C GLY A 270 15.33 2.10 6.13
N GLY A 271 15.90 1.59 7.23
CA GLY A 271 15.62 0.29 7.81
C GLY A 271 16.83 -0.64 7.76
N GLY A 272 17.01 -1.42 8.82
CA GLY A 272 17.96 -2.51 8.95
C GLY A 272 17.32 -3.90 8.86
N GLU A 273 17.97 -4.88 9.50
CA GLU A 273 17.62 -6.30 9.43
C GLU A 273 16.28 -6.66 10.12
N ASN A 274 15.67 -5.75 10.88
CA ASN A 274 14.41 -5.99 11.60
C ASN A 274 13.26 -5.07 11.17
N SER A 275 13.42 -4.29 10.10
CA SER A 275 13.01 -2.90 10.24
C SER A 275 11.75 -2.44 9.58
N ILE A 276 11.15 -3.18 8.64
CA ILE A 276 9.91 -2.70 8.01
C ILE A 276 8.79 -3.71 8.24
N HIS A 277 7.92 -3.41 9.19
CA HIS A 277 6.74 -4.20 9.49
C HIS A 277 5.51 -3.58 8.81
N ILE A 278 4.94 -4.28 7.83
CA ILE A 278 3.69 -3.93 7.17
C ILE A 278 2.62 -4.89 7.67
N ASN A 279 1.61 -4.37 8.37
CA ASN A 279 0.54 -5.15 8.98
C ASN A 279 -0.82 -4.68 8.46
N GLY A 280 -1.32 -5.34 7.42
CA GLY A 280 -2.52 -4.96 6.70
C GLY A 280 -2.38 -3.66 5.91
N GLY A 281 -3.51 -3.11 5.47
CA GLY A 281 -3.56 -1.89 4.67
C GLY A 281 -3.60 -2.15 3.15
N LYS A 282 -3.41 -1.08 2.39
CA LYS A 282 -3.44 -1.07 0.91
C LYS A 282 -2.34 -0.16 0.40
N TYR A 283 -1.54 -0.66 -0.53
CA TYR A 283 -0.40 0.07 -1.08
C TYR A 283 -0.44 -0.05 -2.59
N LYS A 284 -0.20 1.05 -3.31
CA LYS A 284 -0.03 1.01 -4.76
C LYS A 284 1.23 0.22 -5.13
N ASP A 285 2.40 0.75 -4.79
CA ASP A 285 3.72 0.15 -5.02
C ASP A 285 4.62 0.40 -3.81
N VAL A 286 5.28 -0.65 -3.29
CA VAL A 286 6.36 -0.52 -2.30
C VAL A 286 7.71 -0.66 -3.00
N LYS A 287 8.43 0.44 -3.14
CA LYS A 287 9.72 0.55 -3.83
C LYS A 287 10.87 0.51 -2.84
N VAL A 288 11.60 -0.59 -2.82
CA VAL A 288 12.81 -0.75 -2.01
C VAL A 288 13.99 -0.14 -2.74
N MET A 289 14.69 0.77 -2.06
CA MET A 289 15.86 1.48 -2.56
C MET A 289 17.10 1.08 -1.74
N ARG A 290 18.28 1.54 -2.16
CA ARG A 290 19.51 1.30 -1.39
C ARG A 290 19.48 2.08 -0.08
N THR A 291 19.65 1.35 1.00
CA THR A 291 19.81 1.82 2.37
C THR A 291 21.30 2.05 2.67
N ALA A 292 21.60 2.83 3.70
CA ALA A 292 22.97 3.04 4.16
C ALA A 292 23.61 1.76 4.73
N SER A 293 22.81 0.89 5.36
CA SER A 293 23.26 -0.40 5.91
C SER A 293 23.58 -1.42 4.81
N GLY A 294 22.96 -1.28 3.64
CA GLY A 294 23.03 -2.28 2.57
C GLY A 294 22.31 -3.58 2.92
N LYS A 295 21.47 -3.59 3.97
CA LYS A 295 20.65 -4.73 4.36
C LYS A 295 19.31 -4.27 4.93
N ILE A 296 18.21 -4.83 4.44
CA ILE A 296 16.87 -4.52 4.93
C ILE A 296 15.99 -5.77 5.01
N ARG A 297 15.07 -5.79 5.97
CA ARG A 297 13.99 -6.79 6.06
C ARG A 297 12.62 -6.14 5.95
N ILE A 298 11.75 -6.76 5.15
CA ILE A 298 10.34 -6.40 5.02
C ILE A 298 9.49 -7.58 5.50
N VAL A 299 8.67 -7.33 6.52
CA VAL A 299 7.75 -8.29 7.11
C VAL A 299 6.33 -7.87 6.76
N ALA A 300 5.64 -8.63 5.91
CA ALA A 300 4.30 -8.35 5.42
C ALA A 300 3.28 -9.33 6.02
N THR A 301 2.46 -8.83 6.95
CA THR A 301 1.45 -9.62 7.68
C THR A 301 0.06 -9.07 7.44
N ASN A 302 -0.96 -9.93 7.51
CA ASN A 302 -2.38 -9.56 7.37
C ASN A 302 -2.71 -8.71 6.13
N ILE A 303 -1.93 -8.86 5.05
CA ILE A 303 -2.04 -8.07 3.83
C ILE A 303 -2.22 -8.99 2.62
N ASP A 304 -3.07 -8.57 1.70
CA ASP A 304 -3.34 -9.26 0.45
C ASP A 304 -2.79 -8.45 -0.73
N GLY A 305 -2.23 -9.14 -1.72
CA GLY A 305 -1.80 -8.52 -2.97
C GLY A 305 -0.64 -7.52 -2.89
N LEU A 306 0.13 -7.45 -1.79
CA LEU A 306 1.21 -6.48 -1.64
C LEU A 306 2.23 -6.58 -2.79
N LYS A 307 2.42 -5.47 -3.52
CA LYS A 307 3.42 -5.36 -4.59
C LYS A 307 4.69 -4.67 -4.08
N VAL A 308 5.79 -5.41 -4.12
CA VAL A 308 7.13 -4.94 -3.77
C VAL A 308 8.00 -4.88 -5.03
N ILE A 309 8.62 -3.74 -5.27
CA ILE A 309 9.56 -3.49 -6.36
C ILE A 309 10.92 -3.23 -5.73
N ILE A 310 11.87 -4.13 -5.95
CA ILE A 310 13.26 -3.94 -5.59
C ILE A 310 13.91 -3.13 -6.72
N SER A 311 13.84 -1.81 -6.58
CA SER A 311 14.20 -0.82 -7.60
C SER A 311 15.64 -0.98 -8.06
N GLU A 312 15.94 -0.60 -9.30
CA GLU A 312 17.32 -0.46 -9.83
C GLU A 312 18.28 0.27 -8.88
N ASN A 313 17.76 1.20 -8.08
CA ASN A 313 18.52 1.96 -7.09
C ASN A 313 18.93 1.14 -5.85
N ALA A 314 18.50 -0.12 -5.70
CA ALA A 314 18.86 -1.03 -4.61
C ALA A 314 20.09 -1.92 -4.91
N GLN A 315 20.95 -1.49 -5.83
CA GLN A 315 22.13 -2.25 -6.25
C GLN A 315 23.00 -2.73 -5.08
N GLY A 316 23.38 -4.01 -5.11
CA GLY A 316 24.35 -4.58 -4.18
C GLY A 316 23.84 -4.84 -2.75
N GLN A 317 22.59 -4.49 -2.44
CA GLN A 317 21.99 -4.64 -1.11
C GLN A 317 21.45 -6.06 -0.88
N GLU A 318 21.38 -6.45 0.38
CA GLU A 318 20.68 -7.64 0.85
C GLU A 318 19.25 -7.29 1.31
N ILE A 319 18.27 -8.06 0.84
CA ILE A 319 16.85 -7.86 1.10
C ILE A 319 16.29 -9.18 1.62
N ILE A 320 15.65 -9.12 2.79
CA ILE A 320 14.98 -10.25 3.41
C ILE A 320 13.47 -9.99 3.35
N LEU A 321 12.72 -10.94 2.80
CA LEU A 321 11.27 -10.89 2.72
C LEU A 321 10.65 -11.94 3.64
N GLU A 322 9.63 -11.55 4.37
CA GLU A 322 8.87 -12.44 5.24
C GLU A 322 7.38 -12.15 5.17
N GLY A 323 6.56 -13.20 5.07
CA GLY A 323 5.11 -13.10 5.08
C GLY A 323 4.47 -13.15 3.69
N SER A 324 3.40 -12.39 3.45
CA SER A 324 2.56 -12.52 2.24
C SER A 324 2.77 -11.38 1.24
N PHE A 325 3.06 -11.76 -0.02
CA PHE A 325 3.30 -10.83 -1.12
C PHE A 325 2.50 -11.25 -2.36
N GLY A 326 1.80 -10.32 -2.99
CA GLY A 326 1.16 -10.55 -4.29
C GLY A 326 2.18 -10.55 -5.43
N ARG A 327 3.11 -9.58 -5.41
CA ARG A 327 4.12 -9.47 -6.46
C ARG A 327 5.44 -8.97 -5.89
N VAL A 328 6.53 -9.62 -6.28
CA VAL A 328 7.91 -9.18 -6.00
C VAL A 328 8.63 -9.02 -7.33
N ASP A 329 8.89 -7.78 -7.74
CA ASP A 329 9.69 -7.48 -8.92
C ASP A 329 11.11 -7.13 -8.51
N VAL A 330 12.09 -7.84 -9.06
CA VAL A 330 13.52 -7.62 -8.83
C VAL A 330 14.11 -6.95 -10.04
N GLU A 331 14.50 -5.69 -9.86
CA GLU A 331 15.00 -4.80 -10.91
C GLU A 331 16.46 -4.37 -10.66
N ALA A 332 16.97 -4.57 -9.45
CA ALA A 332 18.34 -4.20 -9.05
C ALA A 332 19.42 -5.18 -9.54
N ILE A 333 20.57 -4.63 -9.93
CA ILE A 333 21.79 -5.40 -10.22
C ILE A 333 22.52 -5.81 -8.93
N ASN A 334 23.13 -7.00 -8.95
CA ASN A 334 23.91 -7.57 -7.84
C ASN A 334 23.18 -7.59 -6.48
N VAL A 335 21.85 -7.57 -6.47
CA VAL A 335 21.05 -7.61 -5.26
C VAL A 335 20.93 -9.03 -4.73
N LYS A 336 20.88 -9.19 -3.41
CA LYS A 336 20.66 -10.49 -2.77
C LYS A 336 19.27 -10.50 -2.15
N VAL A 337 18.36 -11.25 -2.73
CA VAL A 337 16.99 -11.41 -2.20
C VAL A 337 16.90 -12.76 -1.51
N SER A 338 16.47 -12.74 -0.26
CA SER A 338 16.21 -13.95 0.51
C SER A 338 14.82 -13.89 1.14
N THR A 339 14.29 -15.07 1.44
CA THR A 339 13.01 -15.21 2.16
C THR A 339 13.24 -16.01 3.43
N GLN A 340 12.46 -15.72 4.47
CA GLN A 340 12.54 -16.43 5.74
C GLN A 340 11.15 -16.61 6.36
N GLY A 341 11.06 -17.50 7.35
CA GLY A 341 9.79 -17.85 7.98
C GLY A 341 8.76 -18.37 6.96
N ASN A 342 7.49 -18.33 7.37
CA ASN A 342 6.37 -18.68 6.50
C ASN A 342 6.12 -17.55 5.49
N THR A 343 6.62 -17.74 4.27
CA THR A 343 6.55 -16.72 3.21
C THR A 343 5.77 -17.24 2.01
N ASN A 344 4.77 -16.50 1.58
CA ASN A 344 3.98 -16.81 0.38
C ASN A 344 4.09 -15.66 -0.61
N ILE A 345 4.55 -15.96 -1.83
CA ILE A 345 4.67 -14.99 -2.91
C ILE A 345 3.86 -15.48 -4.10
N GLU A 346 2.83 -14.75 -4.53
CA GLU A 346 2.03 -15.20 -5.67
C GLU A 346 2.84 -15.14 -6.97
N ARG A 347 3.60 -14.05 -7.18
CA ARG A 347 4.49 -13.89 -8.33
C ARG A 347 5.82 -13.24 -7.97
N VAL A 348 6.92 -13.87 -8.40
CA VAL A 348 8.25 -13.26 -8.44
C VAL A 348 8.62 -12.98 -9.89
N THR A 349 9.13 -11.78 -10.17
CA THR A 349 9.73 -11.43 -11.47
C THR A 349 11.20 -11.05 -11.27
N LEU A 350 12.11 -11.72 -11.98
CA LEU A 350 13.51 -11.29 -12.10
C LEU A 350 13.67 -10.61 -13.45
N ALA A 351 13.75 -9.28 -13.46
CA ALA A 351 13.76 -8.48 -14.69
C ALA A 351 15.08 -8.63 -15.47
N TYR A 352 15.05 -8.34 -16.78
CA TYR A 352 16.18 -8.57 -17.69
C TYR A 352 17.45 -7.77 -17.35
N TYR A 353 17.30 -6.71 -16.57
CA TYR A 353 18.39 -5.85 -16.13
C TYR A 353 18.87 -6.16 -14.71
N ALA A 354 18.27 -7.10 -13.98
CA ALA A 354 18.69 -7.52 -12.64
C ALA A 354 19.93 -8.45 -12.66
N THR A 355 20.96 -8.06 -13.42
CA THR A 355 22.16 -8.88 -13.63
C THR A 355 22.90 -9.12 -12.32
N GLY A 356 23.29 -10.37 -12.07
CA GLY A 356 24.00 -10.75 -10.84
C GLY A 356 23.11 -10.83 -9.61
N ALA A 357 21.79 -10.71 -9.76
CA ALA A 357 20.87 -10.93 -8.65
C ALA A 357 20.98 -12.37 -8.12
N GLU A 358 20.89 -12.53 -6.80
CA GLU A 358 20.78 -13.81 -6.13
C GLU A 358 19.40 -13.94 -5.49
N LEU A 359 18.76 -15.10 -5.63
CA LEU A 359 17.49 -15.41 -4.98
C LEU A 359 17.63 -16.65 -4.11
N THR A 360 17.35 -16.54 -2.82
CA THR A 360 17.38 -17.66 -1.87
C THR A 360 16.01 -17.86 -1.23
N LEU A 361 15.41 -19.03 -1.42
CA LEU A 361 14.09 -19.35 -0.91
C LEU A 361 14.16 -20.18 0.39
N GLY A 362 13.59 -19.64 1.47
CA GLY A 362 13.50 -20.34 2.75
C GLY A 362 12.66 -21.62 2.65
N ALA A 363 12.86 -22.57 3.57
CA ALA A 363 12.20 -23.88 3.51
C ALA A 363 10.66 -23.82 3.55
N GLU A 364 10.10 -22.83 4.26
CA GLU A 364 8.66 -22.60 4.35
C GLU A 364 8.13 -21.63 3.28
N THR A 365 8.99 -21.23 2.33
CA THR A 365 8.59 -20.32 1.26
C THR A 365 7.85 -21.05 0.15
N VAL A 366 6.72 -20.50 -0.27
CA VAL A 366 5.96 -20.95 -1.43
C VAL A 366 5.87 -19.80 -2.44
N VAL A 367 6.28 -20.06 -3.67
CA VAL A 367 6.14 -19.16 -4.81
C VAL A 367 5.13 -19.74 -5.78
N GLY A 368 4.10 -18.97 -6.12
CA GLY A 368 3.11 -19.36 -7.12
C GLY A 368 3.71 -19.42 -8.52
N SER A 369 4.20 -18.29 -9.01
CA SER A 369 4.81 -18.17 -10.34
C SER A 369 6.14 -17.39 -10.27
N ALA A 370 7.18 -17.91 -10.90
CA ALA A 370 8.47 -17.24 -11.05
C ALA A 370 8.75 -16.94 -12.52
N ASN A 371 8.80 -15.66 -12.89
CA ASN A 371 9.17 -15.19 -14.22
C ASN A 371 10.64 -14.76 -14.23
N ILE A 372 11.47 -15.43 -15.01
CA ILE A 372 12.93 -15.28 -14.95
C ILE A 372 13.43 -14.80 -16.31
N TYR A 373 13.87 -13.54 -16.37
CA TYR A 373 14.40 -12.88 -17.56
C TYR A 373 15.89 -12.57 -17.46
N VAL A 374 16.60 -13.16 -16.50
CA VAL A 374 18.03 -12.93 -16.27
C VAL A 374 18.72 -14.22 -15.81
N PRO A 375 20.02 -14.42 -16.13
CA PRO A 375 20.82 -15.49 -15.53
C PRO A 375 20.81 -15.40 -14.01
N VAL A 376 20.43 -16.48 -13.32
CA VAL A 376 20.28 -16.51 -11.87
C VAL A 376 20.43 -17.92 -11.31
N ALA A 377 20.99 -18.02 -10.10
CA ALA A 377 20.92 -19.22 -9.28
C ALA A 377 19.87 -19.03 -8.18
N ILE A 378 18.78 -19.80 -8.27
CA ILE A 378 17.72 -19.82 -7.26
C ILE A 378 18.06 -20.92 -6.25
N LYS A 379 18.44 -20.50 -5.06
CA LYS A 379 18.94 -21.35 -3.97
C LYS A 379 17.86 -21.64 -2.94
N GLY A 380 18.13 -22.60 -2.06
CA GLY A 380 17.30 -22.92 -0.91
C GLY A 380 16.22 -23.97 -1.16
N GLN A 381 15.42 -24.21 -0.11
CA GLN A 381 14.48 -25.34 0.00
C GLN A 381 13.03 -24.96 -0.31
N GLY A 382 12.76 -23.69 -0.61
CA GLY A 382 11.42 -23.20 -0.93
C GLY A 382 10.83 -23.85 -2.19
N LYS A 383 9.50 -23.88 -2.26
CA LYS A 383 8.75 -24.49 -3.37
C LYS A 383 8.34 -23.44 -4.38
N ILE A 384 8.52 -23.75 -5.66
CA ILE A 384 8.03 -22.95 -6.78
C ILE A 384 7.04 -23.81 -7.56
N LYS A 385 5.78 -23.36 -7.69
CA LYS A 385 4.78 -24.13 -8.45
C LYS A 385 5.05 -24.03 -9.95
N GLU A 386 5.17 -22.80 -10.46
CA GLU A 386 5.42 -22.56 -11.88
C GLU A 386 6.64 -21.66 -12.08
N ALA A 387 7.57 -22.06 -12.95
CA ALA A 387 8.71 -21.25 -13.34
C ALA A 387 8.72 -21.04 -14.86
N ALA A 388 8.67 -19.79 -15.32
CA ALA A 388 8.85 -19.41 -16.72
C ALA A 388 10.26 -18.84 -16.93
N VAL A 389 11.10 -19.60 -17.63
CA VAL A 389 12.51 -19.30 -17.88
C VAL A 389 12.68 -18.75 -19.29
N TRP A 390 13.14 -17.50 -19.38
CA TRP A 390 13.34 -16.78 -20.64
C TRP A 390 14.81 -16.53 -20.99
N GLU A 391 15.74 -16.91 -20.11
CA GLU A 391 17.19 -16.70 -20.25
C GLU A 391 18.01 -17.96 -19.99
N ASP A 392 19.24 -17.96 -20.51
CA ASP A 392 20.23 -19.00 -20.28
C ASP A 392 20.86 -18.92 -18.88
N ASN A 393 21.57 -19.98 -18.48
CA ASN A 393 22.32 -20.06 -17.21
C ASN A 393 21.45 -19.87 -15.95
N VAL A 394 20.19 -20.28 -16.02
CA VAL A 394 19.30 -20.38 -14.87
C VAL A 394 19.49 -21.72 -14.16
N SER A 395 19.56 -21.69 -12.83
CA SER A 395 19.64 -22.90 -12.01
C SER A 395 18.72 -22.85 -10.80
N PHE A 396 18.26 -24.01 -10.37
CA PHE A 396 17.39 -24.21 -9.21
C PHE A 396 18.04 -25.23 -8.28
N GLU A 397 18.11 -24.92 -6.99
CA GLU A 397 18.51 -25.89 -5.96
C GLU A 397 17.35 -26.81 -5.57
N THR A 398 16.12 -26.29 -5.57
CA THR A 398 14.89 -27.07 -5.43
C THR A 398 14.10 -27.01 -6.73
N ARG A 399 13.76 -28.18 -7.30
CA ARG A 399 13.06 -28.29 -8.58
C ARG A 399 11.64 -27.69 -8.48
N PRO A 400 11.24 -26.78 -9.40
CA PRO A 400 9.85 -26.33 -9.52
C PRO A 400 8.90 -27.44 -9.98
N ASP A 401 7.61 -27.36 -9.63
CA ASP A 401 6.61 -28.36 -10.04
C ASP A 401 6.41 -28.35 -11.57
N ILE A 402 6.34 -27.15 -12.15
CA ILE A 402 6.19 -26.93 -13.59
C ILE A 402 7.24 -25.92 -14.05
N VAL A 403 7.94 -26.25 -15.15
CA VAL A 403 8.94 -25.37 -15.77
C VAL A 403 8.59 -25.16 -17.24
N TYR A 404 8.38 -23.91 -17.61
CA TYR A 404 8.24 -23.45 -18.99
C TYR A 404 9.55 -22.83 -19.43
N VAL A 405 10.16 -23.35 -20.49
CA VAL A 405 11.42 -22.83 -21.04
C VAL A 405 11.14 -22.23 -22.40
N ARG A 406 11.58 -20.98 -22.61
CA ARG A 406 11.46 -20.30 -23.90
C ARG A 406 12.13 -21.14 -25.00
N PRO A 407 11.51 -21.30 -26.18
CA PRO A 407 12.17 -21.95 -27.30
C PRO A 407 13.50 -21.26 -27.65
N GLY A 408 14.59 -22.03 -27.68
CA GLY A 408 15.93 -21.56 -28.01
C GLY A 408 16.82 -21.23 -26.82
N THR A 409 16.32 -21.28 -25.57
CA THR A 409 17.16 -21.15 -24.37
C THR A 409 17.64 -22.51 -23.86
N ALA A 410 18.80 -22.54 -23.23
CA ALA A 410 19.36 -23.71 -22.56
C ALA A 410 18.41 -24.21 -21.47
N THR A 411 18.35 -25.53 -21.29
CA THR A 411 17.57 -26.13 -20.20
C THR A 411 18.17 -25.72 -18.86
N PRO A 412 17.37 -25.20 -17.90
CA PRO A 412 17.87 -24.81 -16.59
C PRO A 412 18.45 -25.99 -15.82
N ILE A 413 19.52 -25.73 -15.05
CA ILE A 413 20.16 -26.74 -14.20
C ILE A 413 19.29 -26.93 -12.95
N MET A 414 18.87 -28.15 -12.67
CA MET A 414 18.04 -28.46 -11.50
C MET A 414 18.29 -29.89 -11.02
N PRO A 415 18.00 -30.23 -9.74
CA PRO A 415 18.06 -31.60 -9.25
C PRO A 415 17.28 -32.54 -10.17
N PRO A 416 17.66 -33.82 -10.26
CA PRO A 416 16.85 -34.81 -10.99
C PRO A 416 15.40 -34.72 -10.51
N ALA A 417 14.45 -34.97 -11.42
CA ALA A 417 13.06 -35.15 -11.00
C ALA A 417 13.06 -36.21 -9.90
N PRO A 418 12.26 -36.03 -8.84
CA PRO A 418 12.12 -37.07 -7.83
C PRO A 418 11.89 -38.39 -8.58
N GLU A 419 12.78 -39.35 -8.35
CA GLU A 419 12.72 -40.63 -9.03
C GLU A 419 11.31 -41.17 -8.81
N PRO A 420 10.56 -41.54 -9.87
CA PRO A 420 9.27 -42.17 -9.66
C PRO A 420 9.52 -43.34 -8.73
N GLU A 421 8.79 -43.41 -7.61
CA GLU A 421 8.98 -44.47 -6.61
C GLU A 421 9.14 -45.82 -7.32
N PRO A 422 10.12 -46.65 -6.95
CA PRO A 422 10.50 -47.83 -7.72
C PRO A 422 9.27 -48.68 -8.03
N VAL A 423 8.94 -48.75 -9.33
CA VAL A 423 7.92 -49.66 -9.83
C VAL A 423 8.39 -51.09 -9.57
N THR A 424 7.80 -51.72 -8.56
CA THR A 424 7.90 -53.16 -8.35
C THR A 424 7.52 -53.91 -9.66
N PRO A 425 8.17 -55.04 -10.00
CA PRO A 425 7.92 -55.78 -11.25
C PRO A 425 6.44 -56.18 -11.38
N PRO A 426 5.93 -56.43 -12.61
CA PRO A 426 4.50 -56.44 -12.88
C PRO A 426 3.79 -57.60 -12.18
N VAL A 427 3.20 -57.30 -11.03
CA VAL A 427 1.90 -57.84 -10.69
C VAL A 427 0.89 -56.98 -11.47
N THR A 428 -0.10 -57.65 -12.07
CA THR A 428 -1.36 -57.15 -12.67
C THR A 428 -1.70 -55.66 -12.48
N PRO A 429 -2.34 -55.01 -13.49
CA PRO A 429 -2.42 -53.56 -13.72
C PRO A 429 -2.64 -52.71 -12.45
N PRO A 430 -2.13 -51.47 -12.40
CA PRO A 430 -2.03 -50.69 -11.17
C PRO A 430 -3.42 -50.51 -10.58
N VAL A 431 -3.71 -51.28 -9.54
CA VAL A 431 -4.82 -51.00 -8.65
C VAL A 431 -4.38 -49.73 -7.95
N THR A 432 -4.99 -48.60 -8.32
CA THR A 432 -4.99 -47.37 -7.52
C THR A 432 -5.07 -47.80 -6.05
N PRO A 433 -4.16 -47.37 -5.15
CA PRO A 433 -4.26 -47.76 -3.74
C PRO A 433 -5.72 -47.53 -3.34
N PRO A 434 -6.40 -48.57 -2.83
CA PRO A 434 -7.83 -48.49 -2.63
C PRO A 434 -8.06 -47.25 -1.79
N LYS A 435 -8.82 -46.30 -2.36
CA LYS A 435 -9.18 -45.06 -1.66
C LYS A 435 -9.61 -45.45 -0.25
N SER A 436 -9.17 -44.69 0.76
CA SER A 436 -9.44 -45.07 2.15
C SER A 436 -10.93 -45.27 2.37
N SER A 437 -11.30 -46.34 3.08
CA SER A 437 -12.67 -46.59 3.54
C SER A 437 -12.94 -45.98 4.91
N ASP A 438 -11.96 -45.30 5.50
CA ASP A 438 -12.06 -44.73 6.84
C ASP A 438 -12.95 -43.48 6.83
N ALA A 439 -14.21 -43.69 7.19
CA ALA A 439 -15.22 -42.65 7.38
C ALA A 439 -15.42 -42.32 8.88
N THR A 440 -14.38 -42.44 9.72
CA THR A 440 -14.53 -42.24 11.16
C THR A 440 -14.03 -40.88 11.67
N LEU A 441 -14.58 -40.43 12.81
CA LEU A 441 -14.17 -39.21 13.51
C LEU A 441 -13.14 -39.49 14.61
N LYS A 442 -12.30 -38.49 14.91
CA LYS A 442 -11.41 -38.49 16.07
C LYS A 442 -12.20 -38.24 17.35
N VAL A 443 -11.80 -38.92 18.41
CA VAL A 443 -12.30 -38.68 19.78
C VAL A 443 -11.95 -37.28 20.31
N SER A 444 -11.02 -36.57 19.67
CA SER A 444 -10.67 -35.17 19.94
C SER A 444 -11.65 -34.16 19.34
N SER A 445 -12.71 -34.60 18.66
CA SER A 445 -13.75 -33.70 18.15
C SER A 445 -14.35 -32.85 19.27
N THR A 446 -14.74 -31.62 18.95
CA THR A 446 -15.24 -30.64 19.92
C THR A 446 -16.59 -30.05 19.50
N VAL A 447 -17.41 -29.70 20.49
CA VAL A 447 -18.58 -28.82 20.35
C VAL A 447 -18.31 -27.56 21.17
N LYS A 448 -18.28 -26.40 20.51
CA LYS A 448 -17.95 -25.10 21.14
C LYS A 448 -16.66 -25.15 21.99
N GLY A 449 -15.61 -25.74 21.44
CA GLY A 449 -14.32 -25.92 22.12
C GLY A 449 -14.30 -26.97 23.23
N GLN A 450 -15.43 -27.58 23.58
CA GLN A 450 -15.46 -28.68 24.52
C GLN A 450 -15.34 -30.01 23.79
N GLN A 451 -14.37 -30.84 24.18
CA GLN A 451 -14.24 -32.19 23.63
C GLN A 451 -15.51 -33.02 23.89
N VAL A 452 -15.95 -33.78 22.89
CA VAL A 452 -17.10 -34.68 23.01
C VAL A 452 -16.81 -35.76 24.07
N THR A 453 -17.81 -36.11 24.87
CA THR A 453 -17.65 -37.11 25.94
C THR A 453 -17.77 -38.53 25.39
N SER A 454 -18.49 -38.72 24.29
CA SER A 454 -18.55 -39.96 23.53
C SER A 454 -18.95 -39.67 22.09
N LEU A 455 -18.34 -40.35 21.11
CA LEU A 455 -18.77 -40.29 19.71
C LEU A 455 -20.01 -41.13 19.41
N GLY A 456 -20.43 -41.98 20.35
CA GLY A 456 -21.48 -42.98 20.10
C GLY A 456 -20.99 -44.10 19.17
N THR A 457 -21.93 -44.72 18.45
CA THR A 457 -21.60 -45.77 17.45
C THR A 457 -22.11 -45.30 16.09
N PRO A 458 -21.20 -45.00 15.14
CA PRO A 458 -21.61 -44.57 13.81
C PRO A 458 -22.32 -45.67 13.04
N ASN A 459 -23.14 -45.29 12.07
CA ASN A 459 -23.81 -46.22 11.17
C ASN A 459 -23.80 -45.71 9.73
N ALA A 460 -23.73 -46.62 8.75
CA ALA A 460 -23.80 -46.26 7.33
C ALA A 460 -25.20 -45.74 6.93
N THR A 461 -26.24 -46.10 7.68
CA THR A 461 -27.61 -45.63 7.48
C THR A 461 -27.95 -44.53 8.49
N MET A 462 -28.28 -43.34 7.99
CA MET A 462 -28.73 -42.22 8.83
C MET A 462 -30.04 -42.58 9.55
N GLY A 463 -30.07 -42.39 10.86
CA GLY A 463 -31.16 -42.78 11.77
C GLY A 463 -30.92 -44.11 12.51
N ALA A 464 -29.86 -44.86 12.16
CA ALA A 464 -29.50 -46.13 12.80
C ALA A 464 -28.22 -46.04 13.65
N GLU A 465 -27.62 -44.86 13.74
CA GLU A 465 -26.49 -44.56 14.62
C GLU A 465 -26.92 -44.48 16.10
N THR A 466 -26.06 -44.94 16.99
CA THR A 466 -26.23 -44.74 18.44
C THR A 466 -25.67 -43.38 18.81
N ALA A 467 -26.46 -42.54 19.46
CA ALA A 467 -26.07 -41.20 19.86
C ALA A 467 -24.81 -41.20 20.73
N GLY A 468 -23.86 -40.34 20.38
CA GLY A 468 -22.83 -39.86 21.28
C GLY A 468 -23.31 -38.64 22.09
N ALA A 469 -22.44 -38.12 22.94
CA ALA A 469 -22.74 -37.03 23.84
C ALA A 469 -21.65 -35.96 23.85
N ALA A 470 -22.07 -34.71 24.02
CA ALA A 470 -21.23 -33.56 24.34
C ALA A 470 -21.91 -32.75 25.45
N THR A 471 -21.14 -32.28 26.43
CA THR A 471 -21.66 -31.46 27.53
C THR A 471 -21.00 -30.09 27.49
N ILE A 472 -21.76 -29.01 27.31
CA ILE A 472 -21.23 -27.65 27.21
C ILE A 472 -21.88 -26.74 28.25
N THR A 473 -21.20 -25.66 28.63
CA THR A 473 -21.77 -24.63 29.52
C THR A 473 -22.78 -23.76 28.78
N ALA A 474 -23.69 -23.10 29.52
CA ALA A 474 -24.62 -22.13 28.96
C ALA A 474 -23.93 -20.99 28.17
N ALA A 475 -22.76 -20.52 28.64
CA ALA A 475 -21.98 -19.50 27.94
C ALA A 475 -21.50 -19.98 26.55
N LYS A 476 -20.96 -21.20 26.47
CA LYS A 476 -20.54 -21.83 25.20
C LYS A 476 -21.71 -22.06 24.25
N ALA A 477 -22.87 -22.42 24.81
CA ALA A 477 -24.09 -22.68 24.06
C ALA A 477 -24.68 -21.40 23.43
N ALA A 478 -24.55 -20.26 24.11
CA ALA A 478 -25.05 -18.96 23.66
C ALA A 478 -24.13 -18.23 22.67
N ASP A 479 -22.85 -18.60 22.59
CA ASP A 479 -21.91 -17.94 21.69
C ASP A 479 -22.33 -18.06 20.22
N THR A 480 -22.35 -16.94 19.50
CA THR A 480 -22.51 -16.90 18.04
C THR A 480 -21.31 -16.27 17.34
N SER A 481 -20.32 -15.77 18.08
CA SER A 481 -19.20 -15.00 17.51
C SER A 481 -18.22 -15.86 16.72
N ASN A 482 -18.14 -17.16 17.05
CA ASN A 482 -17.11 -18.07 16.52
C ASN A 482 -15.69 -17.54 16.75
N ALA A 483 -15.51 -16.68 17.75
CA ALA A 483 -14.23 -16.12 18.16
C ALA A 483 -13.56 -17.00 19.22
N ASP A 484 -12.24 -16.93 19.29
CA ASP A 484 -11.40 -17.61 20.28
C ASP A 484 -11.59 -19.15 20.32
N THR A 485 -11.73 -19.73 21.52
CA THR A 485 -11.70 -21.19 21.72
C THR A 485 -13.04 -21.90 21.49
N PHE A 486 -14.13 -21.20 21.16
CA PHE A 486 -15.50 -21.76 21.08
C PHE A 486 -15.86 -22.37 19.70
N ILE A 487 -14.91 -23.04 19.08
CA ILE A 487 -15.06 -23.65 17.76
C ILE A 487 -15.71 -25.05 17.88
N THR A 488 -16.74 -25.31 17.09
CA THR A 488 -17.31 -26.66 16.91
C THR A 488 -16.59 -27.36 15.76
N LEU A 489 -15.87 -28.43 16.05
CA LEU A 489 -15.04 -29.15 15.09
C LEU A 489 -15.26 -30.66 15.22
N PHE A 490 -15.83 -31.28 14.18
CA PHE A 490 -15.86 -32.74 14.05
C PHE A 490 -14.69 -33.19 13.18
N ASP A 491 -13.58 -33.53 13.84
CA ASP A 491 -12.33 -33.84 13.17
C ASP A 491 -12.32 -35.28 12.65
N LYS A 492 -11.82 -35.47 11.44
CA LYS A 492 -11.82 -36.73 10.69
C LYS A 492 -10.53 -37.52 10.93
N ASN A 493 -10.62 -38.84 11.06
CA ASN A 493 -9.43 -39.69 11.22
C ASN A 493 -8.55 -39.70 9.96
N ASN A 494 -9.18 -39.73 8.79
CA ASN A 494 -8.50 -39.68 7.50
C ASN A 494 -8.56 -38.26 6.90
N ALA A 495 -7.40 -37.70 6.54
CA ALA A 495 -7.29 -36.34 6.01
C ALA A 495 -8.01 -36.12 4.67
N GLY A 496 -8.13 -37.16 3.84
CA GLY A 496 -8.83 -37.15 2.54
C GLY A 496 -10.33 -37.37 2.64
N ALA A 497 -10.88 -37.68 3.81
CA ALA A 497 -12.33 -37.73 4.02
C ALA A 497 -12.96 -36.31 4.00
N SER A 498 -14.27 -36.24 3.74
CA SER A 498 -15.06 -35.02 3.83
C SER A 498 -16.11 -35.13 4.94
N VAL A 499 -16.42 -34.01 5.60
CA VAL A 499 -17.36 -33.95 6.73
C VAL A 499 -18.44 -32.92 6.43
N ARG A 500 -19.71 -33.32 6.58
CA ARG A 500 -20.89 -32.42 6.56
C ARG A 500 -21.57 -32.47 7.92
N VAL A 501 -21.82 -31.31 8.51
CA VAL A 501 -22.41 -31.16 9.84
C VAL A 501 -23.67 -30.31 9.74
N VAL A 502 -24.78 -30.82 10.28
CA VAL A 502 -26.05 -30.07 10.39
C VAL A 502 -26.55 -30.18 11.83
N LYS A 503 -26.98 -29.06 12.41
CA LYS A 503 -27.59 -28.99 13.74
C LYS A 503 -29.11 -29.10 13.63
N TYR A 504 -29.71 -29.84 14.55
CA TYR A 504 -31.15 -30.02 14.66
C TYR A 504 -31.64 -29.74 16.09
N PRO A 505 -32.79 -29.09 16.25
CA PRO A 505 -33.48 -29.02 17.54
C PRO A 505 -33.87 -30.41 18.04
N ILE A 506 -33.99 -30.57 19.37
CA ILE A 506 -34.49 -31.81 19.96
C ILE A 506 -35.81 -32.27 19.30
N GLY A 507 -35.85 -33.53 18.85
CA GLY A 507 -37.02 -34.13 18.22
C GLY A 507 -37.29 -33.70 16.76
N ALA A 508 -36.46 -32.85 16.16
CA ALA A 508 -36.62 -32.47 14.75
C ALA A 508 -36.34 -33.64 13.79
N THR A 509 -37.03 -33.62 12.65
CA THR A 509 -36.81 -34.59 11.56
C THR A 509 -35.49 -34.29 10.85
N THR A 510 -34.75 -35.34 10.48
CA THR A 510 -33.49 -35.26 9.73
C THR A 510 -33.66 -35.66 8.26
N ALA A 511 -34.90 -35.73 7.77
CA ALA A 511 -35.21 -36.22 6.42
C ALA A 511 -34.55 -35.38 5.30
N ASN A 512 -34.32 -34.08 5.55
CA ASN A 512 -33.78 -33.14 4.57
C ASN A 512 -32.26 -32.88 4.74
N PHE A 513 -31.54 -33.74 5.48
CA PHE A 513 -30.13 -33.55 5.80
C PHE A 513 -29.21 -33.21 4.61
N ALA A 514 -29.51 -33.74 3.42
CA ALA A 514 -28.74 -33.47 2.21
C ALA A 514 -28.83 -31.99 1.75
N THR A 515 -29.95 -31.32 2.05
CA THR A 515 -30.25 -29.95 1.62
C THR A 515 -30.24 -28.93 2.75
N ASP A 516 -30.43 -29.38 4.01
CA ASP A 516 -30.40 -28.51 5.19
C ASP A 516 -29.05 -27.78 5.31
N ALA A 517 -29.08 -26.55 5.82
CA ALA A 517 -27.91 -25.69 5.91
C ALA A 517 -26.80 -26.34 6.75
N VAL A 518 -25.55 -26.23 6.28
CA VAL A 518 -24.37 -26.65 7.06
C VAL A 518 -24.23 -25.71 8.24
N TYR A 519 -23.90 -26.26 9.41
CA TYR A 519 -23.71 -25.46 10.61
C TYR A 519 -22.56 -24.45 10.45
N THR A 520 -22.84 -23.15 10.62
CA THR A 520 -21.88 -22.03 10.49
C THR A 520 -21.67 -21.25 11.79
N ASN A 521 -21.88 -21.89 12.94
CA ASN A 521 -21.93 -21.30 14.28
C ASN A 521 -23.22 -20.55 14.61
N GLU A 522 -24.04 -21.14 15.48
CA GLU A 522 -25.30 -20.58 15.99
C GLU A 522 -25.52 -21.02 17.44
N VAL A 523 -26.58 -20.50 18.08
CA VAL A 523 -26.96 -20.88 19.45
C VAL A 523 -27.35 -22.36 19.49
N ILE A 524 -26.87 -23.06 20.52
CA ILE A 524 -27.20 -24.48 20.77
C ILE A 524 -28.11 -24.56 21.99
N SER A 525 -29.29 -25.17 21.85
CA SER A 525 -30.19 -25.40 22.98
C SER A 525 -29.93 -26.74 23.65
N ASN A 526 -30.33 -26.89 24.91
CA ASN A 526 -30.22 -28.17 25.61
C ASN A 526 -31.02 -29.26 24.87
N GLY A 527 -30.37 -30.37 24.55
CA GLY A 527 -30.96 -31.48 23.80
C GLY A 527 -30.92 -31.34 22.28
N ASP A 528 -30.42 -30.21 21.75
CA ASP A 528 -30.07 -30.11 20.33
C ASP A 528 -29.07 -31.21 19.97
N PHE A 529 -29.10 -31.64 18.72
CA PHE A 529 -28.18 -32.66 18.25
C PHE A 529 -27.62 -32.34 16.87
N PHE A 530 -26.41 -32.81 16.62
CA PHE A 530 -25.79 -32.75 15.30
C PHE A 530 -25.95 -34.10 14.59
N ILE A 531 -26.24 -34.04 13.30
CA ILE A 531 -25.97 -35.15 12.39
C ILE A 531 -24.68 -34.82 11.64
N VAL A 532 -23.71 -35.72 11.74
CA VAL A 532 -22.42 -35.59 11.08
C VAL A 532 -22.27 -36.72 10.08
N LYS A 533 -22.17 -36.36 8.80
CA LYS A 533 -21.88 -37.30 7.72
C LYS A 533 -20.41 -37.21 7.39
N VAL A 534 -19.69 -38.31 7.56
CA VAL A 534 -18.31 -38.46 7.10
C VAL A 534 -18.32 -39.32 5.83
N THR A 535 -17.68 -38.83 4.78
CA THR A 535 -17.54 -39.55 3.51
C THR A 535 -16.06 -39.80 3.26
N ALA A 536 -15.65 -41.06 3.31
CA ALA A 536 -14.29 -41.49 3.02
C ALA A 536 -13.96 -41.32 1.53
N GLU A 537 -12.68 -41.41 1.17
CA GLU A 537 -12.23 -41.23 -0.21
C GLU A 537 -12.86 -42.24 -1.19
N ASN A 538 -13.14 -43.47 -0.74
CA ASN A 538 -13.81 -44.48 -1.57
C ASN A 538 -15.34 -44.32 -1.65
N GLY A 539 -15.91 -43.31 -0.99
CA GLY A 539 -17.35 -43.08 -0.92
C GLY A 539 -18.07 -43.84 0.19
N ALA A 540 -17.36 -44.61 1.03
CA ALA A 540 -17.95 -45.15 2.26
C ALA A 540 -18.43 -44.00 3.14
N VAL A 541 -19.64 -44.13 3.67
CA VAL A 541 -20.28 -43.10 4.49
C VAL A 541 -20.55 -43.67 5.87
N MET A 542 -20.30 -42.84 6.88
CA MET A 542 -20.77 -43.05 8.24
C MET A 542 -21.49 -41.81 8.75
N TYR A 543 -22.61 -42.03 9.42
CA TYR A 543 -23.36 -41.01 10.13
C TYR A 543 -23.13 -41.14 11.62
N TYR A 544 -22.88 -40.00 12.26
CA TYR A 544 -22.83 -39.85 13.71
C TYR A 544 -23.97 -38.96 14.16
N ARG A 545 -24.49 -39.23 15.35
CA ARG A 545 -25.45 -38.38 16.06
C ARG A 545 -24.81 -37.89 17.33
N MET A 546 -24.76 -36.57 17.51
CA MET A 546 -24.18 -35.97 18.69
C MET A 546 -25.21 -35.18 19.46
N VAL A 547 -25.65 -35.70 20.61
CA VAL A 547 -26.61 -35.02 21.48
C VAL A 547 -25.86 -34.08 22.42
N VAL A 548 -26.28 -32.82 22.47
CA VAL A 548 -25.66 -31.80 23.29
C VAL A 548 -26.47 -31.61 24.57
N THR A 549 -25.82 -31.78 25.71
CA THR A 549 -26.35 -31.37 27.01
C THR A 549 -25.78 -30.00 27.34
N VAL A 550 -26.64 -29.02 27.56
CA VAL A 550 -26.23 -27.69 28.03
C VAL A 550 -26.41 -27.68 29.54
N GLU A 551 -25.31 -27.54 30.27
CA GLU A 551 -25.35 -27.47 31.73
C GLU A 551 -26.11 -26.21 32.16
N THR A 552 -27.14 -26.40 32.96
CA THR A 552 -27.81 -25.30 33.66
C THR A 552 -26.85 -24.78 34.72
N ALA A 553 -26.48 -23.50 34.61
CA ALA A 553 -25.74 -22.85 35.67
C ALA A 553 -26.62 -22.78 36.93
N THR A 554 -26.32 -23.59 37.94
CA THR A 554 -26.85 -23.42 39.29
C THR A 554 -26.02 -22.34 39.98
N TYR A 555 -26.61 -21.16 40.13
CA TYR A 555 -26.04 -20.10 40.96
C TYR A 555 -26.52 -20.28 42.40
N THR A 556 -25.65 -20.76 43.28
CA THR A 556 -25.91 -20.72 44.73
C THR A 556 -25.58 -19.31 45.22
N VAL A 557 -26.60 -18.50 45.45
CA VAL A 557 -26.43 -17.20 46.09
C VAL A 557 -26.33 -17.44 47.60
N ALA A 558 -25.15 -17.22 48.19
CA ALA A 558 -25.00 -17.19 49.64
C ALA A 558 -25.34 -15.78 50.15
N GLY A 559 -26.45 -15.64 50.87
CA GLY A 559 -26.86 -14.40 51.50
C GLY A 559 -28.17 -14.56 52.29
N THR A 560 -28.46 -13.62 53.17
CA THR A 560 -29.74 -13.56 53.90
C THR A 560 -30.77 -12.81 53.06
N VAL A 561 -32.06 -13.13 53.18
CA VAL A 561 -33.14 -12.52 52.36
C VAL A 561 -33.14 -10.97 52.44
N SER A 562 -32.61 -10.39 53.52
CA SER A 562 -32.42 -8.94 53.68
C SER A 562 -31.42 -8.32 52.70
N ASP A 563 -30.47 -9.09 52.18
CA ASP A 563 -29.40 -8.60 51.31
C ASP A 563 -29.89 -8.33 49.87
N PHE A 564 -31.10 -8.79 49.52
CA PHE A 564 -31.67 -8.71 48.16
C PHE A 564 -33.01 -7.97 48.09
N ALA A 565 -33.42 -7.29 49.16
CA ALA A 565 -34.67 -6.53 49.19
C ALA A 565 -34.58 -5.29 48.27
N GLY A 566 -35.15 -5.40 47.06
CA GLY A 566 -35.36 -4.29 46.13
C GLY A 566 -34.20 -3.97 45.17
N GLY A 567 -33.19 -4.85 45.06
CA GLY A 567 -32.05 -4.65 44.16
C GLY A 567 -31.98 -5.67 43.01
N SER A 568 -31.69 -5.19 41.80
CA SER A 568 -31.26 -6.00 40.65
C SER A 568 -29.77 -6.30 40.78
N THR A 569 -29.34 -7.55 40.60
CA THR A 569 -27.92 -7.90 40.45
C THR A 569 -27.65 -8.44 39.05
N THR A 570 -26.49 -8.08 38.50
CA THR A 570 -26.07 -8.47 37.15
C THR A 570 -24.74 -9.23 37.26
N MET A 571 -24.73 -10.48 36.82
CA MET A 571 -23.50 -11.26 36.62
C MET A 571 -23.54 -11.91 35.23
N ASP A 572 -22.43 -11.83 34.49
CA ASP A 572 -22.26 -12.39 33.14
C ASP A 572 -23.42 -12.11 32.17
N GLY A 573 -23.97 -10.89 32.21
CA GLY A 573 -25.01 -10.44 31.28
C GLY A 573 -26.42 -10.96 31.56
N ILE A 574 -26.66 -11.71 32.65
CA ILE A 574 -27.99 -12.14 33.07
C ILE A 574 -28.45 -11.28 34.27
N THR A 575 -29.60 -10.61 34.11
CA THR A 575 -30.26 -9.86 35.19
C THR A 575 -31.30 -10.75 35.87
N VAL A 576 -31.14 -10.99 37.17
CA VAL A 576 -32.12 -11.73 37.98
C VAL A 576 -32.93 -10.74 38.82
N ASN A 577 -34.22 -10.61 38.52
CA ASN A 577 -35.16 -9.78 39.29
C ASN A 577 -35.90 -10.65 40.31
N LEU A 578 -35.60 -10.47 41.59
CA LEU A 578 -36.34 -11.09 42.68
C LEU A 578 -37.40 -10.10 43.17
N TYR A 579 -38.67 -10.38 42.87
CA TYR A 579 -39.79 -9.60 43.40
C TYR A 579 -40.15 -10.15 44.78
N ALA A 580 -40.03 -9.31 45.82
CA ALA A 580 -40.68 -9.60 47.08
C ALA A 580 -42.19 -9.61 46.84
N ALA A 581 -42.85 -10.74 47.09
CA ALA A 581 -44.30 -10.76 47.19
C ALA A 581 -44.66 -9.82 48.35
N ALA A 582 -45.50 -8.82 48.08
CA ALA A 582 -46.03 -7.94 49.11
C ALA A 582 -46.77 -8.81 50.13
N ASP A 583 -46.18 -8.94 51.32
CA ASP A 583 -46.86 -9.56 52.45
C ASP A 583 -48.06 -8.68 52.79
N THR A 584 -49.23 -9.29 52.71
CA THR A 584 -50.51 -8.71 53.13
C THR A 584 -50.94 -9.45 54.39
N SER A 585 -50.21 -9.23 55.48
CA SER A 585 -50.71 -9.41 56.85
C SER A 585 -49.80 -8.78 57.89
#